data_AF-A0A0C9TD66-F1
#
_entry.id   AF-A0A0C9TD66-F1
#
_cell.length_a   1.000
_cell.length_b   1.000
_cell.length_c   1.000
_cell.angle_alpha   90.00
_cell.angle_beta   90.00
_cell.angle_gamma   90.00
#
_symmetry.space_group_name_H-M   'P 1'
#
loop_
_entity.id
_entity.type
_entity.pdbx_description
1 polymer ?
#
loop_
_entity_poly.entity_id
_entity_poly.type
_entity_poly.pdbx_seq_one_letter_code
_entity_poly.pdbx_strand_id
1 'polypeptide(L)' 'ADLPYSKAAHRAIIALRCAKSQRPANMVKDKFYEMEVQMLRPGTEIPHPSTISRDIKDLYKDLAVDVRNYF' A
#
# COMPACT_ATOMS: atom_id res chain seq x y z
N ALA A 1 -9.02 8.90 16.34
CA ALA A 1 -7.78 8.45 16.99
C ALA A 1 -6.65 8.74 16.01
N ASP A 2 -5.69 9.58 16.39
CA ASP A 2 -4.53 9.86 15.54
C ASP A 2 -3.67 8.59 15.54
N LEU A 3 -3.68 7.84 14.42
CA LEU A 3 -2.91 6.61 14.29
C LEU A 3 -1.44 7.03 14.12
N PRO A 4 -0.55 6.73 15.08
CA PRO A 4 0.85 7.09 14.93
C PRO A 4 1.41 6.42 13.69
N TYR A 5 2.17 7.18 12.91
CA TYR A 5 2.77 6.66 11.70
C TYR A 5 3.62 5.42 11.98
N SER A 6 3.39 4.37 11.18
CA SER A 6 4.22 3.19 11.10
C SER A 6 4.52 2.91 9.64
N LYS A 7 5.79 2.57 9.31
CA LYS A 7 6.19 2.20 7.94
C LYS A 7 5.35 1.02 7.42
N ALA A 8 5.02 0.06 8.28
CA ALA A 8 4.20 -1.10 7.93
C ALA A 8 2.75 -0.69 7.65
N ALA A 9 2.15 0.15 8.49
CA ALA A 9 0.79 0.65 8.30
C ALA A 9 0.68 1.49 7.03
N HIS A 10 1.67 2.36 6.76
CA HIS A 10 1.73 3.15 5.53
C HIS A 10 1.75 2.26 4.28
N ARG A 11 2.60 1.23 4.27
CA ARG A 11 2.64 0.22 3.18
C ARG A 11 1.31 -0.50 3.00
N ALA A 12 0.70 -0.96 4.09
CA ALA A 12 -0.58 -1.65 4.04
C ALA A 12 -1.68 -0.76 3.42
N ILE A 13 -1.75 0.51 3.80
CA ILE A 13 -2.71 1.47 3.23
C ILE A 13 -2.47 1.67 1.73
N ILE A 14 -1.21 1.75 1.28
CA ILE A 14 -0.89 1.86 -0.16
C ILE A 14 -1.34 0.60 -0.89
N ALA A 15 -1.01 -0.60 -0.38
CA ALA A 15 -1.38 -1.86 -1.00
C ALA A 15 -2.90 -2.01 -1.12
N LEU A 16 -3.65 -1.66 -0.06
CA LEU A 16 -5.12 -1.62 -0.07
C LEU A 16 -5.67 -0.61 -1.08
N ARG A 17 -5.07 0.59 -1.18
CA ARG A 17 -5.46 1.60 -2.18
C ARG A 17 -5.24 1.08 -3.60
N CYS A 18 -4.13 0.40 -3.85
CA CYS A 18 -3.84 -0.24 -5.13
C CYS A 18 -4.85 -1.34 -5.47
N ALA A 19 -5.13 -2.23 -4.52
CA ALA A 19 -6.11 -3.31 -4.70
C ALA A 19 -7.52 -2.77 -4.97
N LYS A 20 -8.00 -1.84 -4.12
CA LYS A 20 -9.36 -1.29 -4.20
C LYS A 20 -9.62 -0.48 -5.48
N SER A 21 -8.65 0.32 -5.92
CA SER A 21 -8.81 1.23 -7.06
C SER A 21 -8.12 0.73 -8.33
N GLN A 22 -7.69 -0.53 -8.37
CA GLN A 22 -6.95 -1.14 -9.49
C GLN A 22 -5.74 -0.29 -9.94
N ARG A 23 -5.07 0.37 -8.98
CA ARG A 23 -3.92 1.23 -9.28
C ARG A 23 -2.65 0.41 -9.37
N PRO A 24 -1.78 0.67 -10.37
CA PRO A 24 -0.48 0.00 -10.45
C PRO A 24 0.40 0.40 -9.27
N ALA A 25 1.24 -0.52 -8.80
CA ALA A 25 2.19 -0.27 -7.73
C ALA A 25 3.17 0.89 -8.03
N ASN A 26 3.37 1.23 -9.31
CA ASN A 26 4.17 2.38 -9.74
C ASN A 26 3.59 3.74 -9.30
N MET A 27 2.35 3.79 -8.77
CA MET A 27 1.79 5.04 -8.23
C MET A 27 2.65 5.66 -7.11
N VAL A 28 3.47 4.86 -6.42
CA VAL A 28 4.39 5.37 -5.39
C VAL A 28 5.57 6.15 -5.95
N LYS A 29 5.84 6.05 -7.26
CA LYS A 29 6.85 6.85 -7.97
C LYS A 29 6.26 8.11 -8.60
N ASP A 30 4.96 8.34 -8.45
CA ASP A 30 4.32 9.54 -8.95
C ASP A 30 4.81 10.77 -8.17
N LYS A 31 5.13 11.85 -8.90
CA LYS A 31 5.66 13.07 -8.31
C LYS A 31 4.67 13.72 -7.33
N PHE A 32 3.38 13.67 -7.61
CA PHE A 32 2.37 14.27 -6.74
C PHE A 32 2.14 13.42 -5.50
N TYR A 33 2.24 12.09 -5.60
CA TYR A 33 2.26 11.22 -4.43
C TYR A 33 3.45 11.52 -3.52
N GLU A 34 4.65 11.69 -4.08
CA GLU A 34 5.83 12.07 -3.29
C GLU A 34 5.64 13.43 -2.62
N MET A 35 5.14 14.42 -3.35
CA MET A 35 4.84 15.75 -2.79
C MET A 35 3.80 15.68 -1.67
N GLU A 36 2.74 14.88 -1.82
CA GLU A 36 1.73 14.66 -0.78
C GLU A 36 2.36 14.09 0.50
N VAL A 37 3.20 13.06 0.36
CA VAL A 37 3.90 12.43 1.48
C VAL A 37 4.84 13.42 2.17
N GLN A 38 5.62 14.21 1.42
CA GLN A 38 6.51 15.21 2.01
C GLN A 38 5.75 16.35 2.69
N MET A 39 4.60 16.78 2.15
CA MET A 39 3.77 17.82 2.75
C MET A 39 3.17 17.38 4.08
N LEU A 40 2.75 16.11 4.18
CA LEU A 40 2.13 15.57 5.39
C LEU A 40 3.17 15.14 6.44
N ARG A 41 4.28 14.56 5.99
CA ARG A 41 5.35 14.06 6.88
C ARG A 41 6.72 14.07 6.15
N PRO A 42 7.47 15.17 6.26
CA PRO A 42 8.79 15.31 5.64
C PRO A 42 9.74 14.18 6.03
N GLY A 43 10.57 13.74 5.08
CA GLY A 43 11.57 12.68 5.29
C GLY A 43 10.99 11.27 5.34
N THR A 44 9.72 11.08 5.02
CA THR A 44 9.13 9.75 4.92
C THR A 44 9.69 8.99 3.72
N GLU A 45 10.27 7.83 4.00
CA GLU A 45 10.72 6.89 2.95
C GLU A 45 9.53 6.24 2.26
N ILE A 46 9.42 6.48 0.95
CA ILE A 46 8.40 5.86 0.12
C ILE A 46 8.83 4.45 -0.26
N PRO A 47 7.96 3.43 -0.10
CA PRO A 47 8.30 2.06 -0.46
C PRO A 47 8.50 1.90 -1.97
N HIS A 48 9.43 1.02 -2.35
CA HIS A 48 9.64 0.68 -3.75
C HIS A 48 8.40 -0.04 -4.35
N PRO A 49 8.05 0.19 -5.63
CA PRO A 49 6.89 -0.46 -6.26
C PRO A 49 6.89 -1.99 -6.17
N SER A 50 8.06 -2.64 -6.25
CA SER A 50 8.15 -4.10 -6.12
C SER A 50 7.70 -4.61 -4.76
N THR A 51 7.91 -3.82 -3.71
CA THR A 51 7.45 -4.10 -2.35
C THR A 51 5.92 -4.06 -2.30
N ILE A 52 5.31 -3.02 -2.86
CA ILE A 52 3.86 -2.89 -2.94
C ILE A 52 3.23 -4.03 -3.78
N SER A 53 3.85 -4.40 -4.90
CA SER A 53 3.38 -5.53 -5.71
C SER A 53 3.41 -6.86 -4.95
N ARG A 54 4.39 -7.08 -4.06
CA ARG A 54 4.43 -8.26 -3.18
C ARG A 54 3.32 -8.19 -2.13
N ASP A 55 3.18 -7.04 -1.47
CA ASP A 55 2.14 -6.82 -0.45
C ASP A 55 0.73 -7.06 -1.02
N ILE A 56 0.47 -6.60 -2.25
CA ILE A 56 -0.80 -6.86 -2.96
C ILE A 56 -0.99 -8.35 -3.27
N LYS A 57 0.07 -9.05 -3.72
CA LYS A 57 -0.02 -10.49 -3.99
C LYS A 57 -0.35 -11.27 -2.73
N ASP A 58 0.26 -10.92 -1.61
CA ASP A 58 0.03 -11.61 -0.34
C ASP A 58 -1.40 -11.32 0.17
N LEU A 59 -1.89 -10.07 0.06
CA LEU A 59 -3.29 -9.74 0.32
C LEU A 59 -4.27 -10.61 -0.49
N TYR A 60 -4.01 -10.81 -1.78
CA TYR A 60 -4.87 -11.67 -2.61
C TYR A 60 -4.77 -13.15 -2.28
N LYS A 61 -3.60 -13.66 -1.87
CA LYS A 61 -3.45 -15.06 -1.45
C LYS A 61 -4.27 -15.32 -0.19
N ASP A 62 -4.16 -14.46 0.81
CA ASP A 62 -4.87 -14.62 2.07
C ASP A 62 -6.38 -14.53 1.83
N LEU A 63 -6.83 -13.58 1.00
CA LEU A 63 -8.23 -13.48 0.62
C LEU A 63 -8.72 -14.71 -0.18
N ALA A 64 -7.88 -15.28 -1.05
CA ALA A 64 -8.24 -16.47 -1.80
C ALA A 64 -8.39 -17.70 -0.90
N VAL A 65 -7.61 -17.79 0.19
CA VAL A 65 -7.78 -18.83 1.22
C VAL A 65 -9.14 -18.68 1.89
N ASP A 66 -9.52 -17.47 2.28
CA ASP A 66 -10.82 -17.21 2.91
C ASP A 66 -11.99 -17.54 1.97
N VAL A 67 -11.89 -17.14 0.70
CA VAL A 67 -12.89 -17.49 -0.32
C VAL A 67 -12.99 -18.99 -0.52
N ARG A 68 -11.85 -19.71 -0.60
CA ARG A 68 -11.84 -21.17 -0.72
C ARG A 68 -12.44 -21.87 0.49
N ASN A 69 -12.28 -21.33 1.70
CA ASN A 69 -12.86 -21.92 2.90
C ASN A 69 -14.38 -21.69 2.99
N TYR A 70 -14.90 -20.69 2.26
CA TYR A 70 -16.32 -20.36 2.25
C TYR A 70 -17.14 -21.21 1.26
N PHE A 71 -16.56 -21.60 0.13
CA PHE A 71 -17.21 -22.40 -0.93
C PHE A 71 -16.83 -23.89 -0.85
#